data_AF-A0AAV2F9N0-F1
#
_entry.id   AF-A0AAV2F9N0-F1
#
_cell.length_a   1.000
_cell.length_b   1.000
_cell.length_c   1.000
_cell.angle_alpha   90.00
_cell.angle_beta   90.00
_cell.angle_gamma   90.00
#
_symmetry.space_group_name_H-M   'P 1'
#
loop_
_entity.id
_entity.type
_entity.pdbx_description
1 polymer ?
#
loop_
_entity_poly.entity_id
_entity_poly.type
_entity_poly.pdbx_seq_one_letter_code
_entity_poly.pdbx_strand_id
1 'polypeptide(L)'
;MEVYLDQMSITQCHMLRNLHHRNIAEHLHLDWEVFEALHARPQMEAVVRTYGWRRLLTLAEPTYKELVWEFYTTFHHNSKGNSDHADAVQFTLGGVAHSLSYWEFANAVDLNFREAGGPTLCLDLSNPTDFASQAYFQRICLPNNADEEYVANQTRAALLRPEWRILNHLLCTSYTPSKGSSNRVTLRTLWFMDAMGRSEDTIQLGSVLARTFTKAISSTNRSLVCGPVITALARNYGVNYTGMTLVRGPTPLSEATLRHQHLVARHGRVHWIAGLPQPPLPAAGDQPESSAAGGRRVPRRAVRREQAPASPSPAPRSPSPGSPPPMVVPISDQLAVIDQQNERILAGQECIHTRLDHERDRGCRLMSGQHYIMSYLGLDPNAVHYRFVQSPGFEDEYPPPTGDGGDAF
;
A
#
# COMPACT_ATOMS: atom_id res chain seq x y z
N MET A 1 -1.42 32.13 -2.54
CA MET A 1 -1.22 31.25 -3.71
C MET A 1 -0.47 31.97 -4.83
N GLU A 2 -0.80 33.24 -5.15
CA GLU A 2 -0.06 34.02 -6.16
C GLU A 2 1.45 34.13 -5.87
N VAL A 3 1.83 34.41 -4.62
CA VAL A 3 3.26 34.45 -4.19
C VAL A 3 3.98 33.10 -4.39
N TYR A 4 3.23 32.00 -4.47
CA TYR A 4 3.78 30.65 -4.58
C TYR A 4 4.08 30.24 -6.03
N LEU A 5 3.33 30.79 -6.98
CA LEU A 5 3.47 30.45 -8.40
C LEU A 5 4.76 31.05 -8.99
N ASP A 6 5.22 32.20 -8.49
CA ASP A 6 6.41 32.89 -8.98
C ASP A 6 7.74 32.16 -8.71
N GLN A 7 7.75 31.18 -7.79
CA GLN A 7 8.95 30.41 -7.45
C GLN A 7 8.94 28.97 -8.02
N MET A 8 7.91 28.59 -8.77
CA MET A 8 7.81 27.24 -9.33
C MET A 8 8.69 27.09 -10.56
N SER A 9 9.48 26.00 -10.59
CA SER A 9 10.17 25.58 -11.81
C SER A 9 9.17 25.22 -12.91
N ILE A 10 9.58 25.33 -14.17
CA ILE A 10 8.78 24.91 -15.34
C ILE A 10 8.26 23.47 -15.16
N THR A 11 9.10 22.56 -14.66
CA THR A 11 8.74 21.17 -14.38
C THR A 11 7.61 21.05 -13.36
N GLN A 12 7.63 21.86 -12.29
CA GLN A 12 6.57 21.87 -11.29
C GLN A 12 5.27 22.45 -11.86
N CYS A 13 5.32 23.48 -12.72
CA CYS A 13 4.15 24.01 -13.41
C CYS A 13 3.48 22.96 -14.31
N HIS A 14 4.27 22.17 -15.05
CA HIS A 14 3.76 21.04 -15.83
C HIS A 14 3.15 19.96 -14.95
N MET A 15 3.79 19.64 -13.82
CA MET A 15 3.27 18.67 -12.87
C MET A 15 1.95 19.15 -12.27
N LEU A 16 1.86 20.41 -11.85
CA LEU A 16 0.63 21.01 -11.31
C LEU A 16 -0.52 20.94 -12.31
N ARG A 17 -0.28 21.27 -13.59
CA ARG A 17 -1.28 21.15 -14.65
C ARG A 17 -1.79 19.70 -14.78
N ASN A 18 -0.88 18.73 -14.73
CA ASN A 18 -1.26 17.31 -14.77
C ASN A 18 -2.06 16.90 -13.51
N LEU A 19 -1.69 17.39 -12.33
CA LEU A 19 -2.38 17.09 -11.07
C LEU A 19 -3.76 17.77 -10.99
N HIS A 20 -3.94 18.93 -11.62
CA HIS A 20 -5.18 19.69 -11.59
C HIS A 20 -6.37 18.90 -12.15
N HIS A 21 -6.14 18.09 -13.18
CA HIS A 21 -7.17 17.26 -13.81
C HIS A 21 -7.37 15.90 -13.14
N ARG A 22 -6.57 15.57 -12.11
CA ARG A 22 -6.65 14.28 -11.43
C ARG A 22 -7.63 14.34 -10.27
N ASN A 23 -8.45 13.29 -10.16
CA ASN A 23 -9.34 13.13 -9.01
C ASN A 23 -8.52 12.90 -7.73
N ILE A 24 -8.88 13.56 -6.64
CA ILE A 24 -8.38 13.24 -5.30
C ILE A 24 -9.30 12.16 -4.74
N ALA A 25 -8.71 11.01 -4.40
CA ALA A 25 -9.40 9.83 -3.93
C ALA A 25 -10.19 10.12 -2.65
N GLU A 26 -11.29 9.40 -2.50
CA GLU A 26 -12.00 9.35 -1.24
C GLU A 26 -11.17 8.62 -0.19
N HIS A 27 -11.23 9.09 1.05
CA HIS A 27 -10.61 8.44 2.18
C HIS A 27 -11.68 8.02 3.19
N LEU A 28 -11.78 6.72 3.38
CA LEU A 28 -12.54 6.09 4.46
C LEU A 28 -11.61 5.83 5.65
N HIS A 29 -12.07 6.17 6.85
CA HIS A 29 -11.40 5.83 8.10
C HIS A 29 -12.25 4.86 8.93
N LEU A 30 -11.59 4.02 9.73
CA LEU A 30 -12.25 3.17 10.72
C LEU A 30 -12.84 4.04 11.83
N ASP A 31 -14.14 3.89 12.02
CA ASP A 31 -14.87 4.45 13.14
C ASP A 31 -15.18 3.33 14.14
N TRP A 32 -14.53 3.36 15.30
CA TRP A 32 -14.70 2.33 16.31
C TRP A 32 -16.11 2.29 16.89
N GLU A 33 -16.86 3.40 16.87
CA GLU A 33 -18.24 3.44 17.35
C GLU A 33 -19.16 2.58 16.46
N VAL A 34 -18.93 2.59 15.14
CA VAL A 34 -19.64 1.73 14.20
C VAL A 34 -19.37 0.25 14.49
N PHE A 35 -18.12 -0.11 14.79
CA PHE A 35 -17.77 -1.51 15.11
C PHE A 35 -18.23 -1.96 16.49
N GLU A 36 -18.33 -1.04 17.45
CA GLU A 36 -18.94 -1.28 18.75
C GLU A 36 -20.44 -1.59 18.57
N ALA A 37 -21.15 -0.75 17.82
CA ALA A 37 -22.57 -0.93 17.51
C ALA A 37 -22.86 -2.24 16.75
N LEU A 38 -21.90 -2.73 15.97
CA LEU A 38 -21.97 -3.99 15.24
C LEU A 38 -21.43 -5.20 16.03
N HIS A 39 -21.07 -5.03 17.30
CA HIS A 39 -20.47 -6.07 18.16
C HIS A 39 -19.24 -6.75 17.55
N ALA A 40 -18.46 -6.01 16.77
CA ALA A 40 -17.34 -6.51 15.98
C ALA A 40 -16.00 -5.84 16.32
N ARG A 41 -16.00 -4.91 17.28
CA ARG A 41 -14.79 -4.20 17.70
C ARG A 41 -13.67 -5.15 18.14
N PRO A 42 -13.88 -6.15 19.02
CA PRO A 42 -12.80 -7.04 19.45
C PRO A 42 -12.13 -7.78 18.28
N GLN A 43 -12.93 -8.19 17.29
CA GLN A 43 -12.46 -8.90 16.11
C GLN A 43 -11.66 -7.97 15.19
N MET A 44 -12.13 -6.74 14.97
CA MET A 44 -11.40 -5.74 14.18
C MET A 44 -10.11 -5.27 14.88
N GLU A 45 -10.14 -5.03 16.19
CA GLU A 45 -8.94 -4.72 16.99
C GLU A 45 -7.96 -5.89 16.96
N ALA A 46 -8.44 -7.14 16.98
CA ALA A 46 -7.60 -8.32 16.85
C ALA A 46 -6.93 -8.46 15.47
N VAL A 47 -7.42 -7.77 14.43
CA VAL A 47 -6.78 -7.73 13.11
C VAL A 47 -5.87 -6.52 12.98
N VAL A 48 -6.29 -5.35 13.49
CA VAL A 48 -5.51 -4.11 13.46
C VAL A 48 -4.82 -3.90 14.80
N ARG A 49 -3.97 -4.87 15.18
CA ARG A 49 -3.31 -4.88 16.50
C ARG A 49 -2.25 -3.79 16.61
N THR A 50 -1.43 -3.66 15.58
CA THR A 50 -0.30 -2.73 15.58
C THR A 50 -0.80 -1.30 15.66
N TYR A 51 -0.31 -0.55 16.66
CA TYR A 51 -0.70 0.84 16.89
C TYR A 51 -0.61 1.71 15.62
N GLY A 52 0.47 1.58 14.84
CA GLY A 52 0.65 2.40 13.64
C GLY A 52 -0.42 2.15 12.58
N TRP A 53 -0.78 0.89 12.35
CA TRP A 53 -1.89 0.55 11.44
C TRP A 53 -3.22 1.06 11.99
N ARG A 54 -3.46 0.90 13.30
CA ARG A 54 -4.65 1.43 13.96
C ARG A 54 -4.77 2.93 13.71
N ARG A 55 -3.71 3.68 13.97
CA ARG A 55 -3.70 5.13 13.82
C ARG A 55 -3.92 5.55 12.37
N LEU A 56 -3.19 4.93 11.44
CA LEU A 56 -3.34 5.18 10.01
C LEU A 56 -4.78 4.96 9.54
N LEU A 57 -5.36 3.81 9.89
CA LEU A 57 -6.72 3.46 9.46
C LEU A 57 -7.80 4.32 10.13
N THR A 58 -7.53 4.93 11.29
CA THR A 58 -8.47 5.81 12.01
C THR A 58 -8.27 7.30 11.72
N LEU A 59 -7.40 7.65 10.77
CA LEU A 59 -7.02 9.03 10.53
C LEU A 59 -8.19 9.86 9.95
N ALA A 60 -8.88 10.58 10.82
CA ALA A 60 -10.07 11.36 10.50
C ALA A 60 -9.74 12.84 10.19
N GLU A 61 -8.73 13.08 9.36
CA GLU A 61 -8.38 14.45 8.92
C GLU A 61 -9.15 14.82 7.64
N PRO A 62 -9.55 16.09 7.45
CA PRO A 62 -10.13 16.57 6.19
C PRO A 62 -9.07 16.57 5.08
N THR A 63 -9.51 16.69 3.82
CA THR A 63 -8.62 16.78 2.65
C THR A 63 -8.77 18.13 1.97
N TYR A 64 -7.68 18.88 1.87
CA TYR A 64 -7.62 20.19 1.20
C TYR A 64 -6.89 20.11 -0.13
N LYS A 65 -7.42 20.78 -1.15
CA LYS A 65 -6.94 20.68 -2.53
C LYS A 65 -5.51 21.21 -2.68
N GLU A 66 -5.26 22.36 -2.07
CA GLU A 66 -4.02 23.11 -2.14
C GLU A 66 -2.88 22.35 -1.47
N LEU A 67 -3.11 21.80 -0.26
CA LEU A 67 -2.11 20.96 0.42
C LEU A 67 -1.75 19.73 -0.40
N VAL A 68 -2.76 19.05 -0.97
CA VAL A 68 -2.54 17.87 -1.81
C VAL A 68 -1.69 18.23 -3.03
N TRP A 69 -1.99 19.34 -3.71
CA TRP A 69 -1.22 19.77 -4.88
C TRP A 69 0.20 20.20 -4.53
N GLU A 70 0.38 21.03 -3.51
CA GLU A 70 1.71 21.46 -3.05
C GLU A 70 2.58 20.25 -2.70
N PHE A 71 2.04 19.35 -1.87
CA PHE A 71 2.73 18.12 -1.50
C PHE A 71 3.10 17.30 -2.74
N TYR A 72 2.15 16.97 -3.60
CA TYR A 72 2.42 16.09 -4.75
C TYR A 72 3.31 16.71 -5.83
N THR A 73 3.35 18.04 -5.97
CA THR A 73 4.26 18.71 -6.92
C THR A 73 5.71 18.77 -6.43
N THR A 74 5.93 18.64 -5.13
CA THR A 74 7.24 18.76 -4.48
C THR A 74 7.72 17.46 -3.84
N PHE A 75 6.89 16.42 -3.84
CA PHE A 75 7.22 15.14 -3.22
C PHE A 75 8.27 14.38 -4.00
N HIS A 76 9.38 14.09 -3.34
CA HIS A 76 10.46 13.23 -3.79
C HIS A 76 10.68 12.10 -2.79
N HIS A 77 10.97 10.92 -3.31
CA HIS A 77 11.21 9.73 -2.49
C HIS A 77 12.45 9.02 -3.03
N ASN A 78 13.48 8.93 -2.19
CA ASN A 78 14.73 8.26 -2.48
C ASN A 78 14.64 6.79 -2.08
N SER A 79 14.14 5.96 -3.00
CA SER A 79 13.99 4.51 -2.73
C SER A 79 15.31 3.72 -2.75
N LYS A 80 16.45 4.37 -3.04
CA LYS A 80 17.78 3.72 -3.10
C LYS A 80 18.60 3.96 -1.84
N GLY A 81 18.18 4.86 -0.97
CA GLY A 81 18.86 5.16 0.29
C GLY A 81 18.60 4.09 1.35
N ASN A 82 19.55 3.93 2.29
CA ASN A 82 19.30 3.28 3.57
C ASN A 82 18.06 3.90 4.25
N SER A 83 17.28 3.09 4.97
CA SER A 83 16.04 3.47 5.65
C SER A 83 16.19 4.63 6.64
N ASP A 84 17.43 4.86 7.08
CA ASP A 84 17.80 5.81 8.12
C ASP A 84 18.36 7.13 7.58
N HIS A 85 18.43 7.31 6.25
CA HIS A 85 18.87 8.59 5.71
C HIS A 85 17.79 9.67 5.87
N ALA A 86 18.21 10.84 6.32
CA ALA A 86 17.35 12.01 6.55
C ALA A 86 16.73 12.62 5.27
N ASP A 87 17.04 12.07 4.09
CA ASP A 87 16.54 12.51 2.79
C ASP A 87 15.72 11.43 2.06
N ALA A 88 15.27 10.40 2.78
CA ALA A 88 14.42 9.35 2.21
C ALA A 88 13.13 9.92 1.61
N VAL A 89 12.54 10.93 2.25
CA VAL A 89 11.32 11.61 1.84
C VAL A 89 11.53 13.12 1.87
N GLN A 90 11.26 13.79 0.77
CA GLN A 90 11.32 15.25 0.66
C GLN A 90 10.00 15.78 0.11
N PHE A 91 9.51 16.91 0.63
CA PHE A 91 8.32 17.59 0.13
C PHE A 91 8.26 19.02 0.66
N THR A 92 7.36 19.83 0.14
CA THR A 92 7.06 21.17 0.65
C THR A 92 5.61 21.22 1.15
N LEU A 93 5.38 21.84 2.30
CA LEU A 93 4.05 22.11 2.84
C LEU A 93 4.02 23.50 3.47
N GLY A 94 3.02 24.31 3.14
CA GLY A 94 2.92 25.68 3.63
C GLY A 94 4.11 26.56 3.23
N GLY A 95 4.80 26.22 2.14
CA GLY A 95 6.01 26.89 1.66
C GLY A 95 7.30 26.55 2.37
N VAL A 96 7.29 25.57 3.27
CA VAL A 96 8.50 25.11 3.95
C VAL A 96 8.90 23.75 3.39
N ALA A 97 10.14 23.65 2.92
CA ALA A 97 10.71 22.39 2.47
C ALA A 97 11.05 21.50 3.66
N HIS A 98 10.68 20.23 3.58
CA HIS A 98 10.94 19.21 4.56
C HIS A 98 11.73 18.08 3.93
N SER A 99 12.72 17.56 4.66
CA SER A 99 13.51 16.38 4.32
C SER A 99 13.54 15.49 5.56
N LEU A 100 13.05 14.27 5.43
CA LEU A 100 12.82 13.35 6.54
C LEU A 100 13.30 11.94 6.16
N SER A 101 13.81 11.21 7.14
CA SER A 101 13.84 9.75 7.09
C SER A 101 12.42 9.17 7.07
N TYR A 102 12.26 7.91 6.70
CA TYR A 102 10.93 7.27 6.78
C TYR A 102 10.40 7.23 8.22
N TRP A 103 11.29 7.15 9.21
CA TRP A 103 10.92 7.16 10.62
C TRP A 103 10.34 8.52 11.02
N GLU A 104 11.06 9.61 10.73
CA GLU A 104 10.59 10.97 11.00
C GLU A 104 9.30 11.28 10.23
N PHE A 105 9.20 10.79 8.99
CA PHE A 105 7.99 10.93 8.19
C PHE A 105 6.79 10.27 8.85
N ALA A 106 6.93 9.04 9.37
CA ALA A 106 5.88 8.35 10.10
C ALA A 106 5.58 9.00 11.48
N ASN A 107 6.57 9.54 12.17
CA ASN A 107 6.36 10.29 13.42
C ASN A 107 5.58 11.59 13.19
N ALA A 108 5.86 12.29 12.09
CA ALA A 108 5.18 13.54 11.75
C ALA A 108 3.66 13.36 11.53
N VAL A 109 3.21 12.12 11.28
CA VAL A 109 1.79 11.73 11.21
C VAL A 109 1.34 10.84 12.36
N ASP A 110 2.13 10.77 13.44
CA ASP A 110 1.80 10.04 14.67
C ASP A 110 1.60 8.52 14.47
N LEU A 111 2.29 7.93 13.49
CA LEU A 111 2.10 6.51 13.12
C LEU A 111 3.03 5.54 13.84
N ASN A 112 4.08 6.02 14.50
CA ASN A 112 4.97 5.12 15.22
C ASN A 112 4.61 5.08 16.70
N PHE A 113 4.40 3.88 17.21
CA PHE A 113 4.42 3.62 18.64
C PHE A 113 5.83 3.13 18.98
N ARG A 114 6.68 4.01 19.47
CA ARG A 114 7.84 3.56 20.22
C ARG A 114 8.01 4.43 21.44
N GLU A 115 8.02 3.78 22.59
CA GLU A 115 8.80 4.26 23.72
C GLU A 115 10.26 4.33 23.26
N ALA A 116 10.94 5.43 23.58
CA ALA A 116 12.30 5.70 23.13
C ALA A 116 13.25 4.53 23.47
N GLY A 117 13.75 3.80 22.45
CA GLY A 117 14.91 2.90 22.63
C GLY A 117 14.97 1.52 21.95
N GLY A 118 13.92 1.01 21.28
CA GLY A 118 13.99 -0.30 20.60
C GLY A 118 14.92 -0.43 19.37
N PRO A 119 15.29 -1.63 18.90
CA PRO A 119 16.05 -1.80 17.67
C PRO A 119 15.22 -1.50 16.40
N THR A 120 15.88 -0.92 15.40
CA THR A 120 15.34 -0.45 14.10
C THR A 120 15.29 -1.58 13.07
N LEU A 121 14.59 -2.69 13.33
CA LEU A 121 14.39 -3.70 12.28
C LEU A 121 13.22 -3.31 11.37
N CYS A 122 13.42 -2.23 10.61
CA CYS A 122 12.55 -1.90 9.49
C CYS A 122 12.79 -2.91 8.38
N LEU A 123 11.82 -3.80 8.12
CA LEU A 123 11.81 -4.48 6.83
C LEU A 123 11.63 -3.40 5.76
N ASP A 124 12.62 -3.23 4.90
CA ASP A 124 12.44 -2.45 3.69
C ASP A 124 11.37 -3.14 2.85
N LEU A 125 10.22 -2.50 2.77
CA LEU A 125 9.00 -2.95 2.10
C LEU A 125 9.10 -2.92 0.58
N SER A 126 10.28 -3.26 0.05
CA SER A 126 10.43 -3.60 -1.36
C SER A 126 9.40 -4.68 -1.70
N ASN A 127 8.91 -4.70 -2.94
CA ASN A 127 7.96 -5.73 -3.39
C ASN A 127 8.46 -7.08 -2.87
N PRO A 128 7.78 -7.71 -1.91
CA PRO A 128 8.54 -8.56 -1.01
C PRO A 128 8.78 -9.85 -1.78
N THR A 129 10.04 -10.07 -2.17
CA THR A 129 10.49 -11.34 -2.73
C THR A 129 10.26 -12.46 -1.71
N ASP A 130 10.15 -12.11 -0.43
CA ASP A 130 9.80 -12.94 0.72
C ASP A 130 8.28 -13.05 0.99
N PHE A 131 7.42 -12.26 0.35
CA PHE A 131 5.98 -12.36 0.53
C PHE A 131 5.42 -13.47 -0.34
N ALA A 132 5.21 -14.63 0.30
CA ALA A 132 4.48 -15.74 -0.28
C ALA A 132 2.98 -15.42 -0.40
N SER A 133 2.63 -14.60 -1.41
CA SER A 133 1.26 -14.13 -1.63
C SER A 133 0.26 -15.28 -1.76
N GLN A 134 0.67 -16.39 -2.38
CA GLN A 134 -0.13 -17.61 -2.51
C GLN A 134 -0.48 -18.20 -1.14
N ALA A 135 0.55 -18.49 -0.33
CA ALA A 135 0.38 -19.09 0.99
C ALA A 135 -0.43 -18.17 1.93
N TYR A 136 -0.19 -16.87 1.85
CA TYR A 136 -0.96 -15.90 2.63
C TYR A 136 -2.43 -15.85 2.20
N PHE A 137 -2.68 -15.81 0.88
CA PHE A 137 -4.04 -15.80 0.33
C PHE A 137 -4.82 -17.05 0.76
N GLN A 138 -4.26 -18.24 0.58
CA GLN A 138 -4.85 -19.50 1.02
C GLN A 138 -5.19 -19.49 2.52
N ARG A 139 -4.33 -18.90 3.36
CA ARG A 139 -4.56 -18.79 4.81
C ARG A 139 -5.77 -17.94 5.18
N ILE A 140 -6.10 -16.91 4.41
CA ILE A 140 -7.19 -15.96 4.73
C ILE A 140 -8.46 -16.15 3.87
N CYS A 141 -8.43 -17.09 2.93
CA CYS A 141 -9.54 -17.45 2.04
C CYS A 141 -10.31 -18.69 2.51
N LEU A 142 -11.43 -18.99 1.85
CA LEU A 142 -12.37 -20.05 2.23
C LEU A 142 -11.67 -21.43 2.35
N PRO A 143 -12.04 -22.29 3.32
CA PRO A 143 -11.47 -23.64 3.46
C PRO A 143 -11.61 -24.50 2.19
N ASN A 144 -12.65 -24.24 1.39
CA ASN A 144 -12.93 -24.96 0.15
C ASN A 144 -12.09 -24.47 -1.05
N ASN A 145 -11.32 -23.40 -0.88
CA ASN A 145 -10.48 -22.80 -1.92
C ASN A 145 -8.99 -22.99 -1.59
N ALA A 146 -8.64 -23.91 -0.69
CA ALA A 146 -7.24 -24.19 -0.32
C ALA A 146 -6.39 -24.60 -1.54
N ASP A 147 -7.02 -25.26 -2.52
CA ASP A 147 -6.38 -25.71 -3.76
C ASP A 147 -6.40 -24.65 -4.88
N GLU A 148 -7.07 -23.50 -4.69
CA GLU A 148 -7.11 -22.44 -5.70
C GLU A 148 -5.81 -21.61 -5.71
N GLU A 149 -5.25 -21.44 -6.91
CA GLU A 149 -4.14 -20.53 -7.12
C GLU A 149 -4.62 -19.07 -6.98
N TYR A 150 -3.82 -18.24 -6.32
CA TYR A 150 -4.02 -16.81 -6.26
C TYR A 150 -3.83 -16.24 -7.67
N VAL A 151 -4.95 -15.92 -8.29
CA VAL A 151 -5.00 -15.14 -9.52
C VAL A 151 -5.11 -13.66 -9.14
N ALA A 152 -4.26 -12.82 -9.73
CA ALA A 152 -4.31 -11.39 -9.47
C ALA A 152 -5.72 -10.81 -9.73
N ASN A 153 -6.20 -9.94 -8.82
CA ASN A 153 -7.53 -9.32 -8.88
C ASN A 153 -8.70 -10.26 -8.57
N GLN A 154 -8.48 -11.30 -7.76
CA GLN A 154 -9.54 -12.09 -7.14
C GLN A 154 -10.62 -11.21 -6.48
N THR A 155 -11.85 -11.72 -6.41
CA THR A 155 -12.96 -10.97 -5.80
C THR A 155 -12.81 -10.90 -4.27
N ARG A 156 -13.23 -9.78 -3.66
CA ARG A 156 -13.26 -9.59 -2.21
C ARG A 156 -14.08 -10.68 -1.49
N ALA A 157 -15.08 -11.23 -2.17
CA ALA A 157 -15.90 -12.32 -1.65
C ALA A 157 -15.08 -13.58 -1.32
N ALA A 158 -13.90 -13.78 -1.95
CA ALA A 158 -13.00 -14.91 -1.67
C ALA A 158 -12.37 -14.87 -0.27
N LEU A 159 -12.30 -13.69 0.37
CA LEU A 159 -11.78 -13.57 1.74
C LEU A 159 -12.77 -14.20 2.71
N LEU A 160 -12.33 -15.12 3.57
CA LEU A 160 -13.22 -15.87 4.46
C LEU A 160 -13.81 -14.97 5.55
N ARG A 161 -12.93 -14.27 6.25
CA ARG A 161 -13.29 -13.46 7.42
C ARG A 161 -13.77 -12.08 6.99
N PRO A 162 -14.91 -11.59 7.50
CA PRO A 162 -15.43 -10.31 7.06
C PRO A 162 -14.57 -9.11 7.48
N GLU A 163 -13.79 -9.21 8.55
CA GLU A 163 -12.79 -8.21 8.96
C GLU A 163 -11.79 -7.95 7.82
N TRP A 164 -11.33 -9.01 7.16
CA TRP A 164 -10.43 -8.89 6.00
C TRP A 164 -11.15 -8.27 4.79
N ARG A 165 -12.43 -8.55 4.57
CA ARG A 165 -13.21 -7.91 3.50
C ARG A 165 -13.36 -6.41 3.75
N ILE A 166 -13.65 -6.04 4.99
CA ILE A 166 -13.77 -4.66 5.45
C ILE A 166 -12.45 -3.92 5.27
N LEU A 167 -11.35 -4.52 5.72
CA LEU A 167 -10.01 -3.95 5.51
C LEU A 167 -9.66 -3.85 4.03
N ASN A 168 -10.00 -4.85 3.20
CA ASN A 168 -9.78 -4.75 1.76
C ASN A 168 -10.50 -3.54 1.18
N HIS A 169 -11.77 -3.36 1.55
CA HIS A 169 -12.58 -2.26 1.05
C HIS A 169 -11.98 -0.91 1.44
N LEU A 170 -11.60 -0.76 2.71
CA LEU A 170 -10.98 0.46 3.22
C LEU A 170 -9.65 0.72 2.52
N LEU A 171 -8.76 -0.28 2.44
CA LEU A 171 -7.44 -0.16 1.79
C LEU A 171 -7.57 0.19 0.30
N CYS A 172 -8.43 -0.51 -0.43
CA CYS A 172 -8.69 -0.24 -1.84
C CYS A 172 -9.32 1.13 -2.09
N THR A 173 -10.04 1.70 -1.13
CA THR A 173 -10.66 3.02 -1.30
C THR A 173 -9.66 4.12 -0.96
N SER A 174 -9.01 4.02 0.20
CA SER A 174 -8.24 5.11 0.81
C SER A 174 -6.77 5.15 0.38
N TYR A 175 -6.14 3.99 0.17
CA TYR A 175 -4.68 3.87 0.05
C TYR A 175 -4.22 3.31 -1.30
N THR A 176 -5.00 2.40 -1.87
CA THR A 176 -4.69 1.79 -3.17
C THR A 176 -5.86 1.87 -4.16
N PRO A 177 -6.50 3.04 -4.35
CA PRO A 177 -7.56 3.19 -5.33
C PRO A 177 -7.06 2.88 -6.72
N SER A 178 -7.83 2.03 -7.39
CA SER A 178 -7.75 1.83 -8.82
C SER A 178 -9.15 1.68 -9.39
N LYS A 179 -9.31 1.98 -10.68
CA LYS A 179 -10.61 1.93 -11.36
C LYS A 179 -11.19 0.51 -11.23
N GLY A 180 -12.30 0.38 -10.49
CA GLY A 180 -13.01 -0.89 -10.28
C GLY A 180 -12.41 -1.83 -9.23
N SER A 181 -11.48 -1.40 -8.36
CA SER A 181 -10.81 -2.31 -7.40
C SER A 181 -11.41 -2.39 -6.00
N SER A 182 -12.47 -1.66 -5.67
CA SER A 182 -13.06 -1.74 -4.32
C SER A 182 -13.55 -3.16 -3.97
N ASN A 183 -13.85 -3.98 -4.99
CA ASN A 183 -14.22 -5.38 -4.87
C ASN A 183 -13.11 -6.37 -5.28
N ARG A 184 -11.89 -5.88 -5.58
CA ARG A 184 -10.75 -6.73 -5.96
C ARG A 184 -9.76 -6.82 -4.81
N VAL A 185 -9.21 -8.00 -4.62
CA VAL A 185 -8.08 -8.27 -3.74
C VAL A 185 -6.82 -8.17 -4.60
N THR A 186 -6.02 -7.14 -4.34
CA THR A 186 -4.78 -6.91 -5.07
C THR A 186 -3.61 -7.45 -4.28
N LEU A 187 -2.49 -7.73 -4.95
CA LEU A 187 -1.27 -8.16 -4.27
C LEU A 187 -0.85 -7.17 -3.18
N ARG A 188 -1.02 -5.86 -3.44
CA ARG A 188 -0.69 -4.81 -2.48
C ARG A 188 -1.61 -4.82 -1.27
N THR A 189 -2.92 -5.04 -1.44
CA THR A 189 -3.84 -5.10 -0.30
C THR A 189 -3.64 -6.36 0.53
N LEU A 190 -3.34 -7.50 -0.10
CA LEU A 190 -2.94 -8.72 0.63
C LEU A 190 -1.68 -8.50 1.44
N TRP A 191 -0.69 -7.86 0.85
CA TRP A 191 0.54 -7.58 1.55
C TRP A 191 0.33 -6.61 2.74
N PHE A 192 -0.51 -5.58 2.59
CA PHE A 192 -0.91 -4.73 3.72
C PHE A 192 -1.60 -5.52 4.84
N MET A 193 -2.47 -6.46 4.50
CA MET A 193 -3.13 -7.33 5.49
C MET A 193 -2.14 -8.26 6.18
N ASP A 194 -1.18 -8.83 5.45
CA ASP A 194 -0.13 -9.66 6.05
C ASP A 194 0.73 -8.82 6.99
N ALA A 195 1.09 -7.62 6.57
CA ALA A 195 1.82 -6.66 7.37
C ALA A 195 1.09 -6.32 8.67
N MET A 196 -0.24 -6.13 8.65
CA MET A 196 -1.03 -5.91 9.88
C MET A 196 -1.03 -7.13 10.81
N GLY A 197 -0.89 -8.34 10.27
CA GLY A 197 -0.88 -9.59 11.03
C GLY A 197 0.50 -10.00 11.58
N ARG A 198 1.58 -9.41 11.08
CA ARG A 198 2.94 -9.58 11.63
C ARG A 198 3.08 -8.77 12.93
N SER A 199 3.95 -9.20 13.84
CA SER A 199 4.22 -8.48 15.09
C SER A 199 4.75 -7.06 14.83
N GLU A 200 4.50 -6.18 15.81
CA GLU A 200 4.59 -4.71 15.72
C GLU A 200 5.95 -4.16 15.27
N ASP A 201 7.02 -4.94 15.42
CA ASP A 201 8.40 -4.50 15.21
C ASP A 201 8.89 -4.52 13.76
N THR A 202 8.05 -4.88 12.78
CA THR A 202 8.56 -5.31 11.46
C THR A 202 8.29 -4.36 10.29
N ILE A 203 7.35 -3.42 10.37
CA ILE A 203 6.92 -2.61 9.20
C ILE A 203 7.10 -1.11 9.40
N GLN A 204 7.91 -0.52 8.53
CA GLN A 204 8.12 0.92 8.46
C GLN A 204 6.98 1.61 7.69
N LEU A 205 5.95 2.10 8.39
CA LEU A 205 4.80 2.76 7.76
C LEU A 205 5.16 4.01 6.93
N GLY A 206 6.24 4.70 7.29
CA GLY A 206 6.75 5.82 6.50
C GLY A 206 7.16 5.39 5.09
N SER A 207 7.81 4.24 4.96
CA SER A 207 8.18 3.64 3.67
C SER A 207 6.95 3.18 2.87
N VAL A 208 5.94 2.59 3.55
CA VAL A 208 4.64 2.28 2.92
C VAL A 208 4.03 3.52 2.27
N LEU A 209 3.93 4.59 3.04
CA LEU A 209 3.31 5.83 2.61
C LEU A 209 4.11 6.47 1.48
N ALA A 210 5.43 6.56 1.62
CA ALA A 210 6.30 7.10 0.59
C ALA A 210 6.13 6.37 -0.75
N ARG A 211 6.16 5.03 -0.75
CA ARG A 211 5.89 4.20 -1.93
C ARG A 211 4.47 4.38 -2.49
N THR A 212 3.50 4.64 -1.61
CA THR A 212 2.11 4.90 -2.01
C THR A 212 2.00 6.25 -2.73
N PHE A 213 2.64 7.29 -2.20
CA PHE A 213 2.73 8.61 -2.84
C PHE A 213 3.47 8.55 -4.18
N THR A 214 4.65 7.91 -4.24
CA THR A 214 5.39 7.75 -5.51
C THR A 214 4.56 7.07 -6.59
N LYS A 215 3.81 6.02 -6.25
CA LYS A 215 2.96 5.32 -7.22
C LYS A 215 1.75 6.15 -7.66
N ALA A 216 1.24 7.01 -6.78
CA ALA A 216 0.21 7.97 -7.16
C ALA A 216 0.82 8.99 -8.14
N ILE A 217 2.01 9.54 -7.90
CA ILE A 217 2.65 10.52 -8.80
C ILE A 217 2.93 9.91 -10.17
N SER A 218 3.53 8.72 -10.22
CA SER A 218 4.02 8.12 -11.47
C SER A 218 2.93 7.67 -12.44
N SER A 219 1.65 7.68 -12.03
CA SER A 219 0.55 7.21 -12.86
C SER A 219 -0.47 8.32 -13.13
N THR A 220 -0.53 8.76 -14.38
CA THR A 220 -1.47 9.79 -14.85
C THR A 220 -2.94 9.40 -14.68
N ASN A 221 -3.23 8.10 -14.71
CA ASN A 221 -4.58 7.55 -14.63
C ASN A 221 -5.07 7.24 -13.20
N ARG A 222 -4.25 7.52 -12.19
CA ARG A 222 -4.61 7.24 -10.79
C ARG A 222 -5.13 8.48 -10.10
N SER A 223 -5.97 8.26 -9.10
CA SER A 223 -6.31 9.31 -8.14
C SER A 223 -5.13 9.66 -7.26
N LEU A 224 -5.11 10.89 -6.77
CA LEU A 224 -4.22 11.33 -5.68
C LEU A 224 -4.79 10.80 -4.36
N VAL A 225 -3.95 10.26 -3.49
CA VAL A 225 -4.39 9.44 -2.34
C VAL A 225 -3.85 10.02 -1.04
N CYS A 226 -4.30 9.47 0.09
CA CYS A 226 -3.79 9.83 1.42
C CYS A 226 -3.88 11.34 1.75
N GLY A 227 -4.93 12.03 1.26
CA GLY A 227 -5.20 13.43 1.61
C GLY A 227 -5.18 13.70 3.12
N PRO A 228 -5.81 12.85 3.96
CA PRO A 228 -5.77 13.01 5.41
C PRO A 228 -4.37 12.91 6.02
N VAL A 229 -3.47 12.11 5.43
CA VAL A 229 -2.05 12.03 5.86
C VAL A 229 -1.35 13.36 5.59
N ILE A 230 -1.62 13.97 4.43
CA ILE A 230 -1.04 15.28 4.06
C ILE A 230 -1.55 16.38 5.01
N THR A 231 -2.85 16.35 5.34
CA THR A 231 -3.42 17.30 6.32
C THR A 231 -2.85 17.08 7.72
N ALA A 232 -2.64 15.83 8.15
CA ALA A 232 -1.98 15.52 9.42
C ALA A 232 -0.57 16.09 9.48
N LEU A 233 0.22 15.96 8.40
CA LEU A 233 1.54 16.58 8.28
C LEU A 233 1.45 18.11 8.40
N ALA A 234 0.54 18.72 7.62
CA ALA A 234 0.34 20.17 7.63
C ALA A 234 -0.04 20.67 9.03
N ARG A 235 -0.93 19.98 9.75
CA ARG A 235 -1.29 20.27 11.13
C ARG A 235 -0.07 20.15 12.06
N ASN A 236 0.72 19.09 11.93
CA ASN A 236 1.92 18.87 12.73
C ASN A 236 2.97 19.99 12.52
N TYR A 237 3.09 20.52 11.30
CA TYR A 237 3.98 21.64 10.98
C TYR A 237 3.36 23.03 11.19
N GLY A 238 2.16 23.13 11.75
CA GLY A 238 1.51 24.42 12.03
C GLY A 238 1.08 25.20 10.78
N VAL A 239 0.89 24.51 9.65
CA VAL A 239 0.41 25.14 8.41
C VAL A 239 -1.03 25.59 8.59
N ASN A 240 -1.30 26.89 8.38
CA ASN A 240 -2.65 27.43 8.41
C ASN A 240 -3.37 27.15 7.08
N TYR A 241 -4.35 26.25 7.12
CA TYR A 241 -5.19 25.90 5.96
C TYR A 241 -6.54 26.63 5.95
N THR A 242 -6.71 27.70 6.74
CA THR A 242 -7.91 28.56 6.67
C THR A 242 -8.02 29.18 5.28
N GLY A 243 -9.18 29.04 4.64
CA GLY A 243 -9.43 29.56 3.29
C GLY A 243 -8.98 28.64 2.16
N MET A 244 -8.39 27.47 2.46
CA MET A 244 -8.13 26.43 1.46
C MET A 244 -9.43 25.73 1.03
N THR A 245 -9.45 25.19 -0.19
CA THR A 245 -10.60 24.49 -0.74
C THR A 245 -10.71 23.10 -0.13
N LEU A 246 -11.70 22.92 0.75
CA LEU A 246 -12.06 21.60 1.27
C LEU A 246 -12.58 20.72 0.12
N VAL A 247 -11.86 19.65 -0.18
CA VAL A 247 -12.26 18.68 -1.21
C VAL A 247 -13.28 17.72 -0.60
N ARG A 248 -12.96 17.17 0.58
CA ARG A 248 -13.81 16.27 1.36
C ARG A 248 -13.46 16.39 2.84
N GLY A 249 -14.48 16.29 3.70
CA GLY A 249 -14.29 16.08 5.12
C GLY A 249 -13.86 14.64 5.44
N PRO A 250 -13.59 14.33 6.71
CA PRO A 250 -13.34 12.96 7.14
C PRO A 250 -14.59 12.10 6.94
N THR A 251 -14.49 11.04 6.13
CA THR A 251 -15.60 10.12 5.87
C THR A 251 -15.42 8.85 6.69
N PRO A 252 -16.24 8.60 7.74
CA PRO A 252 -16.16 7.37 8.50
C PRO A 252 -16.66 6.19 7.66
N LEU A 253 -16.12 5.00 7.93
CA LEU A 253 -16.65 3.76 7.38
C LEU A 253 -18.00 3.44 8.05
N SER A 254 -19.05 4.02 7.49
CA SER A 254 -20.40 3.94 8.06
C SER A 254 -21.04 2.55 7.92
N GLU A 255 -22.01 2.27 8.78
CA GLU A 255 -22.86 1.08 8.65
C GLU A 255 -23.57 1.01 7.29
N ALA A 256 -24.01 2.15 6.75
CA ALA A 256 -24.64 2.22 5.43
C ALA A 256 -23.67 1.79 4.31
N THR A 257 -22.41 2.22 4.39
CA THR A 257 -21.34 1.78 3.48
C THR A 257 -21.14 0.27 3.60
N LEU A 258 -21.02 -0.25 4.83
CA LEU A 258 -20.85 -1.69 5.07
C LEU A 258 -22.04 -2.52 4.55
N ARG A 259 -23.27 -2.04 4.71
CA ARG A 259 -24.48 -2.67 4.15
C ARG A 259 -24.49 -2.66 2.63
N HIS A 260 -24.18 -1.51 2.01
CA HIS A 260 -24.09 -1.40 0.55
C HIS A 260 -23.01 -2.32 -0.05
N GLN A 261 -21.95 -2.59 0.72
CA GLN A 261 -20.89 -3.52 0.34
C GLN A 261 -21.21 -5.00 0.66
N HIS A 262 -22.42 -5.30 1.17
CA HIS A 262 -22.85 -6.63 1.61
C HIS A 262 -21.94 -7.25 2.70
N LEU A 263 -21.38 -6.42 3.57
CA LEU A 263 -20.51 -6.83 4.69
C LEU A 263 -21.27 -6.94 6.02
N VAL A 264 -22.49 -6.39 6.08
CA VAL A 264 -23.38 -6.44 7.25
C VAL A 264 -24.68 -7.13 6.88
N ALA A 265 -25.14 -8.03 7.74
CA ALA A 265 -26.43 -8.72 7.65
C ALA A 265 -27.42 -8.18 8.68
N ARG A 266 -28.71 -8.50 8.52
CA ARG A 266 -29.81 -8.09 9.40
C ARG A 266 -30.67 -9.29 9.82
N HIS A 267 -31.01 -9.40 11.10
CA HIS A 267 -31.76 -10.46 11.78
C HIS A 267 -32.54 -9.75 12.88
N GLY A 268 -33.84 -9.67 12.70
CA GLY A 268 -34.69 -8.78 13.49
C GLY A 268 -34.31 -7.31 13.32
N ARG A 269 -34.02 -6.64 14.43
CA ARG A 269 -33.65 -5.21 14.50
C ARG A 269 -32.14 -4.98 14.66
N VAL A 270 -31.35 -6.04 14.79
CA VAL A 270 -29.91 -5.95 15.02
C VAL A 270 -29.17 -6.16 13.70
N HIS A 271 -28.11 -5.38 13.52
CA HIS A 271 -27.14 -5.51 12.43
C HIS A 271 -25.87 -6.16 12.97
N TRP A 272 -25.27 -7.11 12.24
CA TRP A 272 -23.96 -7.66 12.56
C TRP A 272 -23.18 -7.92 11.28
N ILE A 273 -21.88 -8.09 11.43
CA ILE A 273 -20.99 -8.39 10.32
C ILE A 273 -21.23 -9.82 9.82
N ALA A 274 -21.54 -9.97 8.53
CA ALA A 274 -21.85 -11.26 7.93
C ALA A 274 -20.67 -12.24 8.05
N GLY A 275 -20.89 -13.38 8.72
CA GLY A 275 -19.87 -14.43 8.91
C GLY A 275 -19.18 -14.43 10.28
N LEU A 276 -19.48 -13.48 11.17
CA LEU A 276 -19.07 -13.55 12.58
C LEU A 276 -20.11 -14.29 13.45
N PRO A 277 -19.70 -14.88 14.60
CA PRO A 277 -20.62 -15.46 15.57
C PRO A 277 -21.69 -14.44 15.95
N GLN A 278 -22.96 -14.86 15.88
CA GLN A 278 -24.06 -13.98 16.25
C GLN A 278 -24.04 -13.73 17.76
N PRO A 279 -24.24 -12.48 18.22
CA PRO A 279 -24.51 -12.24 19.63
C PRO A 279 -25.81 -12.99 19.99
N PRO A 280 -25.91 -13.54 21.22
CA PRO A 280 -27.14 -14.16 21.67
C PRO A 280 -28.27 -13.14 21.54
N LEU A 281 -29.36 -13.52 20.87
CA LEU A 281 -30.54 -12.68 20.78
C LEU A 281 -30.96 -12.28 22.20
N PRO A 282 -31.25 -11.00 22.47
CA PRO A 282 -31.91 -10.65 23.72
C PRO A 282 -33.17 -11.50 23.81
N ALA A 283 -33.31 -12.26 24.90
CA ALA A 283 -34.47 -13.10 25.12
C ALA A 283 -35.72 -12.25 24.89
N ALA A 284 -36.70 -12.79 24.16
CA ALA A 284 -37.87 -12.06 23.68
C ALA A 284 -38.83 -11.53 24.79
N GLY A 285 -38.36 -11.39 26.03
CA GLY A 285 -39.15 -10.99 27.19
C GLY A 285 -38.62 -9.80 28.00
N ASP A 286 -37.40 -9.30 27.79
CA ASP A 286 -36.87 -8.23 28.64
C ASP A 286 -37.04 -6.85 27.99
N GLN A 287 -38.30 -6.39 27.91
CA GLN A 287 -38.55 -4.95 28.01
C GLN A 287 -38.49 -4.55 29.49
N PRO A 288 -37.87 -3.40 29.85
CA PRO A 288 -37.87 -2.94 31.22
C PRO A 288 -39.27 -2.39 31.54
N GLU A 289 -40.16 -3.27 32.02
CA GLU A 289 -41.26 -2.81 32.85
C GLU A 289 -40.68 -2.26 34.15
N SER A 290 -40.67 -0.94 34.21
CA SER A 290 -40.58 -0.16 35.44
C SER A 290 -41.59 -0.69 36.47
N SER A 291 -41.14 -1.42 37.49
CA SER A 291 -41.44 -1.15 38.92
C SER A 291 -40.96 -2.25 39.86
N ALA A 292 -40.34 -1.78 40.95
CA ALA A 292 -40.51 -2.21 42.34
C ALA A 292 -40.20 -3.66 42.76
N ALA A 293 -39.25 -3.72 43.71
CA ALA A 293 -39.28 -4.51 44.94
C ALA A 293 -39.49 -6.03 44.83
N GLY A 294 -38.44 -6.79 45.16
CA GLY A 294 -38.61 -8.19 45.52
C GLY A 294 -37.29 -8.95 45.57
N GLY A 295 -36.60 -8.85 46.71
CA GLY A 295 -35.41 -9.65 46.95
C GLY A 295 -35.71 -11.15 46.97
N ARG A 296 -34.81 -11.96 46.40
CA ARG A 296 -34.61 -13.34 46.86
C ARG A 296 -33.22 -13.85 46.53
N ARG A 297 -32.53 -14.27 47.59
CA ARG A 297 -31.25 -14.99 47.57
C ARG A 297 -31.43 -16.37 46.93
N VAL A 298 -30.43 -16.80 46.17
CA VAL A 298 -30.22 -18.19 45.73
C VAL A 298 -28.80 -18.63 46.10
N PRO A 299 -28.56 -19.88 46.53
CA PRO A 299 -27.36 -20.26 47.25
C PRO A 299 -26.19 -20.68 46.34
N ARG A 300 -24.98 -20.38 46.85
CA ARG A 300 -23.67 -20.88 46.39
C ARG A 300 -23.68 -22.41 46.33
N ARG A 301 -23.51 -22.99 45.14
CA ARG A 301 -23.17 -24.40 44.95
C ARG A 301 -21.68 -24.52 44.62
N ALA A 302 -20.98 -25.30 45.46
CA ALA A 302 -19.56 -25.59 45.33
C ALA A 302 -19.28 -26.37 44.04
N VAL A 303 -18.31 -25.88 43.25
CA VAL A 303 -17.78 -26.59 42.10
C VAL A 303 -16.60 -27.46 42.58
N ARG A 304 -16.83 -28.76 42.49
CA ARG A 304 -15.88 -29.85 42.72
C ARG A 304 -14.84 -29.85 41.60
N ARG A 305 -13.57 -29.72 41.96
CA ARG A 305 -12.41 -29.75 41.05
C ARG A 305 -12.11 -31.21 40.69
N GLU A 306 -12.44 -31.63 39.48
CA GLU A 306 -11.99 -32.90 38.91
C GLU A 306 -10.53 -32.77 38.48
N GLN A 307 -9.69 -33.68 38.99
CA GLN A 307 -8.30 -33.86 38.60
C GLN A 307 -8.23 -34.66 37.30
N ALA A 308 -7.55 -34.12 36.30
CA ALA A 308 -7.18 -34.84 35.09
C ALA A 308 -6.06 -35.86 35.39
N PRO A 309 -6.07 -37.06 34.77
CA PRO A 309 -5.01 -38.04 34.93
C PRO A 309 -3.75 -37.67 34.14
N ALA A 310 -2.61 -38.07 34.69
CA ALA A 310 -1.27 -37.82 34.16
C ALA A 310 -1.02 -38.53 32.82
N SER A 311 -0.43 -37.79 31.89
CA SER A 311 0.12 -38.31 30.63
C SER A 311 1.37 -39.18 30.89
N PRO A 312 1.51 -40.35 30.27
CA PRO A 312 2.73 -41.16 30.38
C PRO A 312 3.87 -40.60 29.52
N SER A 313 5.09 -40.65 30.08
CA SER A 313 6.35 -40.31 29.41
C SER A 313 6.60 -41.16 28.15
N PRO A 314 7.23 -40.60 27.10
CA PRO A 314 7.59 -41.36 25.91
C PRO A 314 8.86 -42.20 26.13
N ALA A 315 8.82 -43.44 25.63
CA ALA A 315 9.93 -44.37 25.57
C ALA A 315 11.04 -43.90 24.59
N PRO A 316 12.30 -44.36 24.76
CA PRO A 316 13.42 -43.98 23.91
C PRO A 316 13.29 -44.58 22.51
N ARG A 317 13.54 -43.76 21.48
CA ARG A 317 13.55 -44.16 20.07
C ARG A 317 14.84 -44.92 19.73
N SER A 318 14.66 -46.08 19.10
CA SER A 318 15.71 -46.89 18.46
C SER A 318 16.32 -46.16 17.25
N PRO A 319 17.59 -46.43 16.91
CA PRO A 319 18.26 -45.83 15.75
C PRO A 319 17.71 -46.40 14.43
N SER A 320 17.43 -45.50 13.48
CA SER A 320 16.97 -45.84 12.12
C SER A 320 18.16 -46.31 11.26
N PRO A 321 18.02 -47.41 10.49
CA PRO A 321 19.07 -47.87 9.59
C PRO A 321 19.04 -47.13 8.25
N GLY A 322 20.24 -46.76 7.77
CA GLY A 322 20.60 -46.67 6.35
C GLY A 322 19.92 -45.61 5.50
N SER A 323 20.50 -44.40 5.46
CA SER A 323 20.26 -43.46 4.36
C SER A 323 20.85 -44.04 3.06
N PRO A 324 20.08 -44.13 1.96
CA PRO A 324 20.62 -44.57 0.68
C PRO A 324 21.63 -43.54 0.15
N PRO A 325 22.67 -43.98 -0.59
CA PRO A 325 23.68 -43.09 -1.15
C PRO A 325 23.05 -42.12 -2.15
N PRO A 326 23.57 -40.89 -2.27
CA PRO A 326 23.06 -39.88 -3.18
C PRO A 326 23.13 -40.41 -4.63
N MET A 327 21.99 -40.40 -5.31
CA MET A 327 21.93 -40.67 -6.75
C MET A 327 22.78 -39.63 -7.47
N VAL A 328 23.84 -40.10 -8.12
CA VAL A 328 24.66 -39.30 -9.03
C VAL A 328 23.79 -39.00 -10.25
N VAL A 329 23.26 -37.78 -10.32
CA VAL A 329 22.57 -37.29 -11.51
C VAL A 329 23.59 -37.23 -12.65
N PRO A 330 23.30 -37.82 -13.84
CA PRO A 330 24.20 -37.76 -14.98
C PRO A 330 24.53 -36.31 -15.34
N ILE A 331 25.80 -36.02 -15.61
CA ILE A 331 26.29 -34.68 -16.00
C ILE A 331 25.54 -34.15 -17.24
N SER A 332 25.05 -35.04 -18.11
CA SER A 332 24.22 -34.69 -19.27
C SER A 332 22.93 -33.96 -18.89
N ASP A 333 22.29 -34.35 -17.80
CA ASP A 333 21.01 -33.78 -17.38
C ASP A 333 21.22 -32.40 -16.74
N GLN A 334 22.37 -32.19 -16.11
CA GLN A 334 22.76 -30.89 -15.57
C GLN A 334 23.08 -29.89 -16.69
N LEU A 335 23.72 -30.32 -17.78
CA LEU A 335 23.99 -29.48 -18.95
C LEU A 335 22.70 -29.03 -19.64
N ALA A 336 21.72 -29.92 -19.80
CA ALA A 336 20.43 -29.55 -20.38
C ALA A 336 19.67 -28.49 -19.57
N VAL A 337 19.75 -28.54 -18.23
CA VAL A 337 19.17 -27.51 -17.36
C VAL A 337 19.88 -26.16 -17.51
N ILE A 338 21.21 -26.17 -17.64
CA ILE A 338 22.01 -24.96 -17.86
C ILE A 338 21.67 -24.33 -19.22
N ASP A 339 21.57 -25.13 -20.28
CA ASP A 339 21.22 -24.62 -21.62
C ASP A 339 19.81 -23.99 -21.62
N GLN A 340 18.83 -24.65 -20.99
CA GLN A 340 17.49 -24.09 -20.83
C GLN A 340 17.50 -22.79 -20.03
N GLN A 341 18.36 -22.67 -19.01
CA GLN A 341 18.50 -21.45 -18.24
C GLN A 341 19.13 -20.33 -19.07
N ASN A 342 20.13 -20.63 -19.90
CA ASN A 342 20.78 -19.67 -20.79
C ASN A 342 19.82 -19.13 -21.85
N GLU A 343 18.98 -19.98 -22.45
CA GLU A 343 17.95 -19.53 -23.39
C GLU A 343 16.95 -18.58 -22.75
N ARG A 344 16.54 -18.85 -21.50
CA ARG A 344 15.65 -17.95 -20.74
C ARG A 344 16.31 -16.60 -20.45
N ILE A 345 17.60 -16.59 -20.18
CA ILE A 345 18.36 -15.35 -19.94
C ILE A 345 18.44 -14.52 -21.23
N LEU A 346 18.77 -15.16 -22.36
CA LEU A 346 18.85 -14.48 -23.67
C LEU A 346 17.49 -13.88 -24.08
N ALA A 347 16.39 -14.65 -23.94
CA ALA A 347 15.04 -14.13 -24.19
C ALA A 347 14.68 -12.95 -23.27
N GLY A 348 15.14 -12.97 -22.02
CA GLY A 348 15.00 -11.86 -21.09
C GLY A 348 15.74 -10.60 -21.53
N GLN A 349 16.96 -10.76 -22.08
CA GLN A 349 17.76 -9.64 -22.59
C GLN A 349 17.11 -8.99 -23.83
N GLU A 350 16.61 -9.79 -24.78
CA GLU A 350 15.89 -9.28 -25.95
C GLU A 350 14.64 -8.46 -25.57
N CYS A 351 13.90 -8.92 -24.56
CA CYS A 351 12.75 -8.20 -24.02
C CYS A 351 13.14 -6.84 -23.42
N ILE A 352 14.26 -6.79 -22.70
CA ILE A 352 14.79 -5.55 -22.12
C ILE A 352 15.21 -4.58 -23.23
N HIS A 353 15.93 -5.04 -24.26
CA HIS A 353 16.33 -4.22 -25.40
C HIS A 353 15.12 -3.63 -26.13
N THR A 354 14.13 -4.48 -26.46
CA THR A 354 12.89 -4.04 -27.10
C THR A 354 12.17 -2.94 -26.28
N ARG A 355 12.18 -3.07 -24.95
CA ARG A 355 11.58 -2.07 -24.06
C ARG A 355 12.37 -0.77 -24.02
N LEU A 356 13.70 -0.83 -24.03
CA LEU A 356 14.56 0.35 -24.09
C LEU A 356 14.36 1.11 -25.41
N ASP A 357 14.25 0.40 -26.53
CA ASP A 357 13.96 1.00 -27.83
C ASP A 357 12.58 1.69 -27.84
N HIS A 358 11.57 1.06 -27.24
CA HIS A 358 10.25 1.66 -27.13
C HIS A 358 10.25 2.95 -26.29
N GLU A 359 10.99 2.99 -25.18
CA GLU A 359 11.14 4.20 -24.36
C GLU A 359 11.97 5.27 -25.09
N ARG A 360 12.98 4.89 -25.88
CA ARG A 360 13.73 5.81 -26.75
C ARG A 360 12.82 6.46 -27.78
N ASP A 361 12.00 5.68 -28.49
CA ASP A 361 11.01 6.17 -29.45
C ASP A 361 9.96 7.09 -28.82
N ARG A 362 9.56 6.78 -27.59
CA ARG A 362 8.65 7.63 -26.81
C ARG A 362 9.33 8.96 -26.45
N GLY A 363 10.60 8.93 -26.05
CA GLY A 363 11.41 10.12 -25.82
C GLY A 363 11.51 11.00 -27.07
N CYS A 364 11.83 10.40 -28.23
CA CYS A 364 11.88 11.11 -29.51
C CYS A 364 10.54 11.78 -29.85
N ARG A 365 9.41 11.08 -29.70
CA ARG A 365 8.07 11.65 -29.96
C ARG A 365 7.71 12.81 -29.03
N LEU A 366 8.10 12.73 -27.75
CA LEU A 366 7.92 13.83 -26.81
C LEU A 366 8.73 15.06 -27.20
N MET A 367 9.99 14.87 -27.59
CA MET A 367 10.86 15.96 -28.06
C MET A 367 10.35 16.60 -29.35
N SER A 368 9.84 15.81 -30.30
CA SER A 368 9.19 16.34 -31.51
C SER A 368 7.93 17.14 -31.18
N GLY A 369 7.12 16.66 -30.22
CA GLY A 369 5.94 17.39 -29.75
C GLY A 369 6.29 18.72 -29.07
N GLN A 370 7.37 18.75 -28.27
CA GLN A 370 7.88 19.99 -27.67
C GLN A 370 8.39 20.97 -28.73
N HIS A 371 9.17 20.49 -29.71
CA HIS A 371 9.62 21.31 -30.85
C HIS A 371 8.44 21.94 -31.60
N TYR A 372 7.39 21.15 -31.85
CA TYR A 372 6.17 21.64 -32.51
C TYR A 372 5.43 22.71 -31.70
N ILE A 373 5.35 22.54 -30.37
CA ILE A 373 4.72 23.53 -29.50
C ILE A 373 5.56 24.81 -29.43
N MET A 374 6.89 24.70 -29.34
CA MET A 374 7.78 25.86 -29.31
C MET A 374 7.73 26.66 -30.61
N SER A 375 7.73 25.99 -31.77
CA SER A 375 7.61 26.66 -33.06
C SER A 375 6.25 27.35 -33.23
N TYR A 376 5.16 26.73 -32.74
CA TYR A 376 3.83 27.34 -32.75
C TYR A 376 3.75 28.60 -31.89
N LEU A 377 4.51 28.65 -30.79
CA LEU A 377 4.56 29.79 -29.88
C LEU A 377 5.59 30.87 -30.28
N GLY A 378 6.30 30.71 -31.40
CA GLY A 378 7.35 31.65 -31.84
C GLY A 378 8.57 31.68 -30.91
N LEU A 379 8.75 30.65 -30.08
CA LEU A 379 9.92 30.51 -29.22
C LEU A 379 11.02 29.79 -30.00
N ASP A 380 12.26 30.28 -29.91
CA ASP A 380 13.41 29.61 -30.52
C ASP A 380 13.62 28.23 -29.87
N PRO A 381 13.40 27.13 -30.60
CA PRO A 381 13.58 25.79 -30.04
C PRO A 381 15.04 25.51 -29.64
N ASN A 382 16.01 26.24 -30.18
CA ASN A 382 17.42 26.08 -29.84
C ASN A 382 17.83 26.86 -28.58
N ALA A 383 16.98 27.75 -28.06
CA ALA A 383 17.27 28.52 -26.85
C ALA A 383 17.19 27.67 -25.56
N VAL A 384 16.62 26.46 -25.63
CA VAL A 384 16.58 25.50 -24.52
C VAL A 384 17.73 24.50 -24.70
N HIS A 385 18.92 24.87 -24.22
CA HIS A 385 20.03 23.93 -24.13
C HIS A 385 19.74 22.84 -23.10
N TYR A 386 19.27 21.69 -23.57
CA TYR A 386 19.24 20.46 -22.76
C TYR A 386 20.69 19.98 -22.57
N ARG A 387 21.28 20.24 -21.40
CA ARG A 387 22.48 19.51 -20.95
C ARG A 387 22.08 18.08 -20.65
N PHE A 388 22.17 17.21 -21.66
CA PHE A 388 22.32 15.78 -21.39
C PHE A 388 23.71 15.58 -20.80
N VAL A 389 23.77 15.07 -19.57
CA VAL A 389 24.99 14.50 -19.01
C VAL A 389 25.34 13.31 -19.89
N GLN A 390 26.26 13.49 -20.84
CA GLN A 390 26.93 12.37 -21.48
C GLN A 390 27.70 11.64 -20.38
N SER A 391 27.38 10.36 -20.17
CA SER A 391 28.21 9.49 -19.34
C SER A 391 29.63 9.48 -19.92
N PRO A 392 30.67 9.76 -19.13
CA PRO A 392 32.04 9.70 -19.62
C PRO A 392 32.42 8.22 -19.81
N GLY A 393 32.77 7.85 -21.04
CA GLY A 393 33.38 6.56 -21.35
C GLY A 393 32.57 5.71 -22.33
N PHE A 394 32.51 6.12 -23.58
CA PHE A 394 32.39 5.23 -24.75
C PHE A 394 32.80 6.05 -25.98
N GLU A 395 34.11 6.22 -26.18
CA GLU A 395 34.68 6.65 -27.46
C GLU A 395 34.88 5.38 -28.28
N ASP A 396 33.89 5.04 -29.12
CA ASP A 396 34.12 4.13 -30.25
C ASP A 396 34.52 4.99 -31.45
N GLU A 397 35.80 4.92 -31.81
CA GLU A 397 36.34 5.39 -33.08
C GLU A 397 35.72 4.60 -34.23
N TYR A 398 34.75 5.19 -34.93
CA TYR A 398 34.44 4.81 -36.30
C TYR A 398 35.02 5.87 -37.25
N PRO A 399 35.93 5.51 -38.18
CA PRO A 399 36.41 6.44 -39.17
C PRO A 399 35.29 6.81 -40.15
N PRO A 400 35.25 8.07 -40.64
CA PRO A 400 34.24 8.49 -41.60
C PRO A 400 34.43 7.75 -42.94
N PRO A 401 33.34 7.46 -43.66
CA PRO A 401 33.43 6.89 -45.00
C PRO A 401 34.01 7.93 -45.96
N THR A 402 35.15 7.61 -46.56
CA THR A 402 35.71 8.32 -47.71
C THR A 402 34.80 8.09 -48.91
N GLY A 403 33.95 9.07 -49.21
CA GLY A 403 33.21 9.14 -50.46
C GLY A 403 34.11 9.73 -51.54
N ASP A 404 34.66 8.88 -52.39
CA ASP A 404 35.30 9.23 -53.65
C ASP A 404 34.42 8.68 -54.77
N GLY A 405 33.95 9.55 -55.66
CA GLY A 405 33.00 9.15 -56.70
C GLY A 405 32.29 10.32 -57.37
N GLY A 406 33.06 11.28 -57.91
CA GLY A 406 32.60 12.04 -59.06
C GLY A 406 32.96 11.26 -60.33
N ASP A 407 32.01 11.07 -61.24
CA ASP A 407 32.17 11.54 -62.61
C ASP A 407 30.89 11.42 -63.45
N ALA A 408 30.84 12.32 -64.41
CA ALA A 408 29.77 12.66 -65.33
C ALA A 408 29.29 11.50 -66.23
N PHE A 409 27.97 11.48 -66.52
CA PHE A 409 27.39 11.72 -67.85
C PHE A 409 25.86 11.89 -67.73
#